data_AF-A0AAW2KJG4-F1
#
_entry.id   AF-A0AAW2KJG4-F1
#
_cell.length_a   1.000
_cell.length_b   1.000
_cell.length_c   1.000
_cell.angle_alpha   90.00
_cell.angle_beta   90.00
_cell.angle_gamma   90.00
#
_symmetry.space_group_name_H-M   'P 1'
#
loop_
_entity.id
_entity.type
_entity.pdbx_description
1 polymer ?
#
loop_
_entity_poly.entity_id
_entity_poly.type
_entity_poly.pdbx_seq_one_letter_code
_entity_poly.pdbx_strand_id
1 'polypeptide(L)'
;MSLPNNEELTTEQLLHAQAHVWNHLFSFINSISLKCAVQLRIPDIIHNHGKPMTLSQLLDALPIPHVKSPFLYRLMRILLHSEFFVKIDVSDNDEDERYWLTPASLLLLRNAPLTVGQLCN
;
A
#
# COMPACT_ATOMS: atom_id res chain seq x y z
N MET A 1 14.09 14.56 -28.22
CA MET A 1 12.80 14.22 -28.85
C MET A 1 12.16 15.53 -29.27
N SER A 2 11.70 15.66 -30.52
CA SER A 2 11.05 16.88 -31.01
C SER A 2 9.54 16.66 -31.16
N LEU A 3 8.77 17.72 -30.89
CA LEU A 3 7.32 17.76 -31.08
C LEU A 3 6.97 18.17 -32.52
N PRO A 4 5.71 17.99 -32.95
CA PRO A 4 5.23 18.63 -34.18
C PRO A 4 5.51 20.13 -34.11
N ASN A 5 6.09 20.71 -35.16
CA ASN A 5 6.62 22.08 -35.27
C ASN A 5 8.12 22.28 -34.93
N ASN A 6 8.92 21.21 -34.83
CA ASN A 6 10.37 21.28 -34.54
C ASN A 6 10.72 21.90 -33.18
N GLU A 7 9.78 21.95 -32.25
CA GLU A 7 10.06 22.38 -30.88
C GLU A 7 10.75 21.24 -30.12
N GLU A 8 11.93 21.52 -29.56
CA GLU A 8 12.64 20.56 -28.72
C GLU A 8 11.99 20.51 -27.34
N LEU A 9 11.74 19.29 -26.83
CA LEU A 9 11.24 19.11 -25.48
C LEU A 9 12.30 19.54 -24.45
N THR A 10 11.90 20.34 -23.48
CA THR A 10 12.74 20.68 -22.33
C THR A 10 12.97 19.46 -21.45
N THR A 11 14.05 19.47 -20.66
CA THR A 11 14.33 18.41 -19.67
C THR A 11 13.17 18.21 -18.69
N GLU A 12 12.51 19.29 -18.27
CA GLU A 12 11.36 19.23 -17.37
C GLU A 12 10.16 18.53 -18.01
N GLN A 13 9.85 18.85 -19.27
CA GLN A 13 8.78 18.18 -20.01
C GLN A 13 9.07 16.69 -20.20
N LEU A 14 10.32 16.32 -20.49
CA LEU A 14 10.74 14.93 -20.60
C LEU A 14 10.59 14.18 -19.27
N LEU A 15 11.01 14.78 -18.15
CA LEU A 15 10.86 14.18 -16.82
C LEU A 15 9.39 13.99 -16.44
N HIS A 16 8.54 14.97 -16.71
CA HIS A 16 7.10 14.85 -16.44
C HIS A 16 6.45 13.77 -17.33
N ALA A 17 6.79 13.73 -18.61
CA ALA A 17 6.32 12.69 -19.53
C ALA A 17 6.77 11.29 -19.09
N GLN A 18 8.01 11.14 -18.64
CA GLN A 18 8.56 9.89 -18.13
C GLN A 18 7.84 9.44 -16.86
N ALA A 19 7.62 10.34 -15.89
CA ALA A 19 6.86 10.04 -14.68
C ALA A 19 5.42 9.63 -15.01
N HIS A 20 4.78 10.31 -15.96
CA HIS A 20 3.43 9.98 -16.41
C HIS A 20 3.36 8.55 -17.01
N VAL A 21 4.30 8.19 -17.91
CA VAL A 21 4.37 6.84 -18.48
C VAL A 21 4.64 5.79 -17.41
N TRP A 22 5.55 6.05 -16.47
CA TRP A 22 5.86 5.14 -15.36
C TRP A 22 4.66 4.92 -14.44
N ASN A 23 3.92 5.97 -14.09
CA ASN A 23 2.73 5.84 -13.25
C ASN A 23 1.68 4.93 -13.89
N HIS A 24 1.47 5.04 -15.20
CA HIS A 24 0.55 4.14 -15.90
C HIS A 24 1.10 2.71 -16.01
N LEU A 25 2.37 2.56 -16.38
CA LEU A 25 3.00 1.25 -16.53
C LEU A 25 3.01 0.46 -15.22
N PHE A 26 3.21 1.14 -14.08
CA PHE A 26 3.30 0.52 -12.76
C PHE A 26 2.01 0.63 -11.93
N SER A 27 0.92 1.18 -12.48
CA SER A 27 -0.37 1.31 -11.79
C SER A 27 -0.92 -0.01 -11.23
N PHE A 28 -0.58 -1.14 -11.88
CA PHE A 28 -0.96 -2.48 -11.43
C PHE A 28 -0.37 -2.86 -10.06
N ILE A 29 0.75 -2.25 -9.65
CA ILE A 29 1.42 -2.54 -8.36
C ILE A 29 0.46 -2.25 -7.20
N ASN A 30 -0.32 -1.17 -7.27
CA ASN A 30 -1.29 -0.84 -6.23
C ASN A 30 -2.37 -1.92 -6.13
N SER A 31 -2.86 -2.41 -7.28
CA SER A 31 -3.88 -3.47 -7.33
C SER A 31 -3.36 -4.81 -6.79
N ILE A 32 -2.15 -5.22 -7.18
CA ILE A 32 -1.55 -6.48 -6.69
C ILE A 32 -1.21 -6.38 -5.21
N SER A 33 -0.72 -5.23 -4.74
CA SER A 33 -0.46 -4.97 -3.32
C SER A 33 -1.74 -5.05 -2.50
N LEU A 34 -2.83 -4.44 -2.98
CA LEU A 34 -4.13 -4.52 -2.33
C LEU A 34 -4.65 -5.96 -2.27
N LYS A 35 -4.58 -6.69 -3.39
CA LYS A 35 -4.94 -8.12 -3.44
C LYS A 35 -4.14 -8.92 -2.41
N CYS A 36 -2.83 -8.69 -2.33
CA CYS A 36 -1.97 -9.35 -1.35
C CYS A 36 -2.41 -9.05 0.10
N ALA A 37 -2.72 -7.80 0.42
CA ALA A 37 -3.19 -7.41 1.75
C ALA A 37 -4.50 -8.11 2.15
N VAL A 38 -5.43 -8.24 1.19
CA VAL A 38 -6.70 -8.95 1.39
C VAL A 38 -6.47 -10.45 1.57
N GLN A 39 -5.64 -11.08 0.74
CA GLN A 39 -5.32 -12.52 0.83
C GLN A 39 -4.60 -12.86 2.15
N LEU A 40 -3.70 -11.99 2.60
CA LEU A 40 -3.01 -12.10 3.89
C LEU A 40 -3.89 -11.69 5.08
N ARG A 41 -5.10 -11.18 4.83
CA ARG A 41 -6.06 -10.73 5.85
C ARG A 41 -5.52 -9.63 6.76
N ILE A 42 -4.61 -8.79 6.23
CA ILE A 42 -4.03 -7.66 6.97
C ILE A 42 -5.12 -6.74 7.55
N PRO A 43 -6.18 -6.34 6.79
CA PRO A 43 -7.25 -5.53 7.34
C PRO A 43 -7.95 -6.18 8.54
N ASP A 44 -8.29 -7.47 8.43
CA ASP A 44 -8.95 -8.23 9.50
C ASP A 44 -8.05 -8.32 10.74
N ILE A 45 -6.75 -8.57 10.55
CA ILE A 45 -5.77 -8.70 11.65
C ILE A 45 -5.69 -7.39 12.44
N ILE A 46 -5.52 -6.25 11.76
CA ILE A 46 -5.46 -4.94 12.41
C ILE A 46 -6.80 -4.61 13.09
N HIS A 47 -7.93 -4.90 12.45
CA HIS A 47 -9.25 -4.67 13.02
C HIS A 47 -9.46 -5.47 14.31
N ASN A 48 -9.16 -6.77 14.28
CA ASN A 48 -9.32 -7.68 15.41
C ASN A 48 -8.35 -7.37 16.57
N HIS A 49 -7.21 -6.75 16.28
CA HIS A 49 -6.29 -6.27 17.31
C HIS A 49 -6.85 -5.08 18.10
N GLY A 50 -7.76 -4.29 17.50
CA GLY A 50 -8.50 -3.23 18.16
C GLY A 50 -7.73 -1.94 18.45
N LYS A 51 -6.45 -1.87 18.07
CA LYS A 51 -5.57 -0.69 18.21
C LYS A 51 -4.46 -0.69 17.15
N PRO A 52 -3.77 0.45 16.91
CA PRO A 52 -2.67 0.51 15.97
C PRO A 52 -1.60 -0.55 16.23
N MET A 53 -1.12 -1.23 15.18
CA MET A 53 -0.18 -2.35 15.26
C MET A 53 1.19 -2.00 14.70
N THR A 54 2.27 -2.39 15.36
CA THR A 54 3.62 -2.26 14.80
C THR A 54 3.86 -3.28 13.69
N LEU A 55 4.91 -3.08 12.88
CA LEU A 55 5.32 -4.07 11.87
C LEU A 55 5.63 -5.43 12.48
N SER A 56 6.29 -5.46 13.65
CA SER A 56 6.58 -6.73 14.34
C SER A 56 5.30 -7.43 14.78
N GLN A 57 4.37 -6.72 15.39
CA GLN A 57 3.08 -7.30 15.81
C GLN A 57 2.28 -7.83 14.62
N LEU A 58 2.32 -7.11 13.49
CA LEU A 58 1.66 -7.55 12.26
C LEU A 58 2.34 -8.79 11.68
N LEU A 59 3.67 -8.84 11.68
CA LEU A 59 4.45 -9.99 11.24
C LEU A 59 4.13 -11.23 12.08
N ASP A 60 4.07 -11.09 13.41
CA ASP A 60 3.76 -12.19 14.35
C ASP A 60 2.35 -12.75 14.14
N ALA A 61 1.41 -11.91 13.72
CA ALA A 61 0.03 -12.30 13.45
C ALA A 61 -0.19 -12.94 12.07
N LEU A 62 0.78 -12.79 11.15
CA LEU A 62 0.67 -13.30 9.79
C LEU A 62 1.23 -14.73 9.69
N PRO A 63 0.61 -15.60 8.88
CA PRO A 63 1.11 -16.96 8.63
C PRO A 63 2.27 -16.97 7.62
N ILE A 64 3.30 -16.13 7.85
CA ILE A 64 4.47 -15.99 6.97
C ILE A 64 5.79 -16.13 7.74
N PRO A 65 6.86 -16.63 7.12
CA PRO A 65 8.17 -16.66 7.76
C PRO A 65 8.71 -15.26 8.09
N HIS A 66 9.34 -15.09 9.26
CA HIS A 66 9.95 -13.81 9.67
C HIS A 66 10.99 -13.27 8.70
N VAL A 67 11.68 -14.13 7.94
CA VAL A 67 12.61 -13.73 6.88
C VAL A 67 11.92 -12.86 5.80
N LYS A 68 10.58 -12.88 5.73
CA LYS A 68 9.80 -12.04 4.82
C LYS A 68 9.46 -10.65 5.37
N SER A 69 9.91 -10.30 6.59
CA SER A 69 9.70 -8.98 7.20
C SER A 69 9.98 -7.80 6.25
N PRO A 70 11.10 -7.77 5.49
CA PRO A 70 11.38 -6.66 4.56
C PRO A 70 10.33 -6.52 3.44
N PHE A 71 9.71 -7.62 3.01
CA PHE A 71 8.65 -7.58 1.99
C PHE A 71 7.33 -7.10 2.56
N LEU A 72 7.01 -7.51 3.80
CA LEU A 72 5.83 -7.00 4.51
C LEU A 72 5.94 -5.48 4.73
N TYR A 73 7.11 -4.98 5.15
CA TYR A 73 7.36 -3.55 5.29
C TYR A 73 7.12 -2.79 3.99
N ARG A 74 7.69 -3.27 2.87
CA ARG A 74 7.49 -2.66 1.54
C ARG A 74 6.02 -2.68 1.11
N LEU A 75 5.32 -3.77 1.36
CA LEU A 75 3.89 -3.89 1.09
C LEU A 75 3.09 -2.83 1.88
N MET A 76 3.34 -2.74 3.19
CA MET A 76 2.67 -1.75 4.05
C MET A 76 2.95 -0.31 3.59
N ARG A 77 4.18 0.01 3.18
CA ARG A 77 4.51 1.33 2.63
C ARG A 77 3.72 1.68 1.36
N ILE A 78 3.55 0.72 0.44
CA ILE A 78 2.74 0.94 -0.77
C ILE A 78 1.27 1.21 -0.38
N LEU A 79 0.75 0.47 0.58
CA LEU A 79 -0.65 0.58 1.02
C LEU A 79 -0.91 1.84 1.85
N LEU A 80 0.08 2.31 2.62
CA LEU A 80 0.06 3.63 3.27
C LEU A 80 0.01 4.76 2.24
N HIS A 81 0.90 4.71 1.24
CA HIS A 81 0.94 5.72 0.19
C HIS A 81 -0.32 5.72 -0.69
N SER A 82 -0.98 4.57 -0.80
CA SER A 82 -2.27 4.42 -1.49
C SER A 82 -3.48 4.67 -0.57
N GLU A 83 -3.27 5.22 0.63
CA GLU A 83 -4.29 5.64 1.59
C GLU A 83 -5.24 4.53 2.10
N PHE A 84 -4.86 3.27 1.95
CA PHE A 84 -5.59 2.14 2.56
C PHE A 84 -5.31 2.02 4.05
N PHE A 85 -4.14 2.46 4.51
CA PHE A 85 -3.78 2.47 5.93
C PHE A 85 -3.21 3.83 6.30
N VAL A 86 -3.14 4.10 7.60
CA VAL A 86 -2.48 5.29 8.14
C VAL A 86 -1.42 4.90 9.16
N LYS A 87 -0.40 5.73 9.28
CA LYS A 87 0.60 5.66 10.35
C LYS A 87 0.07 6.42 11.57
N ILE A 88 0.06 5.77 12.73
CA ILE A 88 -0.24 6.37 14.03
C ILE A 88 1.06 6.38 14.83
N ASP A 89 1.38 7.52 15.43
CA ASP A 89 2.67 7.85 16.05
C ASP A 89 3.80 8.10 15.02
N VAL A 90 4.26 9.36 14.98
CA VAL A 90 5.33 9.87 14.11
C VAL A 90 6.53 10.23 14.98
N SER A 91 7.04 9.28 15.77
CA SER A 91 8.44 9.42 16.20
C SER A 91 9.31 9.20 14.95
N ASP A 92 10.43 9.93 14.85
CA ASP A 92 11.37 9.83 13.72
C ASP A 92 12.03 8.45 13.59
N ASN A 93 11.77 7.53 14.53
CA ASN A 93 12.26 6.17 14.48
C ASN A 93 11.21 5.25 13.85
N ASP A 94 11.57 4.64 12.72
CA ASP A 94 10.76 3.64 12.01
C ASP A 94 10.38 2.42 12.89
N GLU A 95 11.05 2.20 14.02
CA GLU A 95 10.77 1.10 14.96
C GLU A 95 9.42 1.23 15.68
N ASP A 96 8.87 2.45 15.79
CA ASP A 96 7.58 2.73 16.43
C ASP A 96 6.43 2.92 15.44
N GLU A 97 6.66 2.69 14.14
CA GLU A 97 5.62 2.83 13.12
C GLU A 97 4.45 1.89 13.41
N ARG A 98 3.27 2.46 13.70
CA ARG A 98 2.04 1.70 13.90
C ARG A 98 1.06 1.94 12.77
N TYR A 99 0.48 0.86 12.27
CA TYR A 99 -0.50 0.89 11.20
C TYR A 99 -1.91 0.84 11.76
N TRP A 100 -2.80 1.64 11.17
CA TRP A 100 -4.23 1.62 11.46
C TRP A 100 -5.08 1.71 10.19
N LEU A 101 -6.35 1.33 10.32
CA LEU A 101 -7.30 1.28 9.20
C LEU A 101 -7.79 2.67 8.82
N THR A 102 -8.08 2.84 7.53
CA THR A 102 -8.83 3.96 6.97
C THR A 102 -10.23 3.50 6.58
N PRO A 103 -11.17 4.42 6.28
CA PRO A 103 -12.46 4.02 5.72
C PRO A 103 -12.35 3.09 4.50
N ALA A 104 -11.32 3.27 3.65
CA ALA A 104 -11.10 2.42 2.49
C ALA A 104 -10.74 0.97 2.88
N SER A 105 -9.83 0.76 3.84
CA SER A 105 -9.50 -0.60 4.29
C SER A 105 -10.57 -1.26 5.15
N LEU A 106 -11.47 -0.50 5.77
CA LEU A 106 -12.66 -1.07 6.44
C LEU A 106 -13.59 -1.80 5.45
N LEU A 107 -13.65 -1.37 4.17
CA LEU A 107 -14.41 -2.04 3.12
C LEU A 107 -13.80 -3.37 2.65
N LEU A 108 -12.58 -3.68 3.13
CA LEU A 108 -11.86 -4.91 2.81
C LEU A 108 -12.03 -6.01 3.88
N LEU A 109 -12.64 -5.68 5.03
CA LEU A 109 -12.87 -6.63 6.13
C LEU A 109 -13.88 -7.70 5.71
N ARG A 110 -13.58 -8.99 5.89
CA ARG A 110 -14.38 -10.09 5.30
C ARG A 110 -15.89 -10.07 5.63
N ASN A 111 -16.29 -9.45 6.75
CA ASN A 111 -17.68 -9.40 7.23
C ASN A 111 -18.33 -8.01 7.11
N ALA A 112 -17.71 -7.04 6.42
CA ALA A 112 -18.31 -5.70 6.31
C ALA A 112 -19.54 -5.72 5.36
N PRO A 113 -20.60 -4.91 5.64
CA PRO A 113 -21.84 -4.89 4.86
C PRO A 113 -21.69 -4.50 3.38
N LEU A 114 -20.52 -3.98 2.97
CA LEU A 114 -20.20 -3.48 1.64
C LEU A 114 -18.86 -4.06 1.14
N THR A 115 -18.59 -5.32 1.49
CA THR A 115 -17.30 -5.95 1.19
C THR A 115 -17.04 -6.09 -0.30
N VAL A 116 -15.99 -5.43 -0.79
CA VAL A 116 -15.41 -5.73 -2.11
C VAL A 116 -14.27 -6.76 -2.02
N GLY A 117 -13.89 -7.18 -0.81
CA GLY A 117 -12.79 -8.14 -0.59
C GLY A 117 -13.00 -9.52 -1.26
N GLN A 118 -14.24 -9.91 -1.55
CA GLN A 118 -14.55 -11.13 -2.30
C GLN A 118 -14.12 -11.08 -3.77
N LEU A 119 -13.92 -9.89 -4.34
CA LEU A 119 -13.46 -9.71 -5.73
C LEU A 119 -11.96 -9.94 -5.92
N CYS A 120 -11.19 -10.02 -4.83
CA CYS A 120 -9.74 -10.19 -4.86
C CYS A 120 -9.26 -11.64 -4.70
N ASN A 121 -10.16 -12.61 -4.50
CA ASN A 121 -9.80 -14.03 -4.42
C ASN A 121 -9.56 -14.61 -5.82
#